data_AF-A0AAN6QH80-F1
#
_entry.id   AF-A0AAN6QH80-F1
#
_cell.length_a   1.000
_cell.length_b   1.000
_cell.length_c   1.000
_cell.angle_alpha   90.00
_cell.angle_beta   90.00
_cell.angle_gamma   90.00
#
_symmetry.space_group_name_H-M   'P 1'
#
loop_
_entity.id
_entity.type
_entity.pdbx_description
1 polymer ?
#
loop_
_entity_poly.entity_id
_entity_poly.type
_entity_poly.pdbx_seq_one_letter_code
_entity_poly.pdbx_strand_id
1 'polypeptide(L)'
;TPVFYSGITKMRHDVKRASPTRTHRFILSLRDAGKLVRDYTQNIDCLEEKVGLSTDLRKGPGSLSRFCRKYQSRDVRGHHRVDYEPRLQETNRGIECVLLHGSLRRLRCSNCFITCCWDECGREAKTLAGQELPCPGCAEISEARTAAGKRATAIGKLRPDIVLYSKQDPWAGSISVTTPLHLFQRLDILLITGTSLATHRVKHLVKDFAKIIHKQAGKAVL
;
A
#
# COMPACT_ATOMS: atom_id res chain seq x y z
N THR A 1 12.11 -18.42 -10.09
CA THR A 1 13.52 -18.79 -10.30
C THR A 1 14.31 -18.45 -9.04
N PRO A 2 15.37 -19.19 -8.71
CA PRO A 2 16.15 -18.96 -7.50
C PRO A 2 16.71 -17.53 -7.36
N VAL A 3 17.11 -16.94 -8.48
CA VAL A 3 17.58 -15.55 -8.57
C VAL A 3 16.52 -14.56 -8.08
N PHE A 4 15.25 -14.78 -8.43
CA PHE A 4 14.15 -13.92 -7.97
C PHE A 4 13.99 -13.94 -6.45
N TYR A 5 13.97 -15.14 -5.84
CA TYR A 5 13.79 -15.28 -4.40
C TYR A 5 14.96 -14.69 -3.62
N SER A 6 16.21 -14.98 -4.02
CA SER A 6 17.38 -14.41 -3.35
C SER A 6 17.41 -12.88 -3.49
N GLY A 7 17.19 -12.36 -4.71
CA GLY A 7 17.20 -10.93 -4.99
C GLY A 7 16.12 -10.17 -4.23
N ILE A 8 14.89 -10.67 -4.20
CA ILE A 8 13.78 -9.97 -3.54
C ILE A 8 13.89 -10.01 -2.01
N THR A 9 14.48 -11.06 -1.44
CA THR A 9 14.79 -11.11 -0.01
C THR A 9 15.89 -10.11 0.36
N LYS A 10 16.94 -9.97 -0.46
CA LYS A 10 17.96 -8.92 -0.26
C LYS A 10 17.34 -7.52 -0.34
N MET A 11 16.50 -7.27 -1.34
CA MET A 11 15.77 -6.01 -1.46
C MET A 11 14.90 -5.73 -0.23
N ARG A 12 14.21 -6.74 0.32
CA ARG A 12 13.46 -6.61 1.58
C ARG A 12 14.36 -6.17 2.73
N HIS A 13 15.56 -6.72 2.85
CA HIS A 13 16.53 -6.31 3.87
C HIS A 13 16.94 -4.85 3.69
N ASP A 14 17.22 -4.43 2.46
CA ASP A 14 17.59 -3.04 2.15
C ASP A 14 16.46 -2.07 2.49
N VAL A 15 15.23 -2.42 2.11
CA VAL A 15 14.01 -1.68 2.44
C VAL A 15 13.80 -1.57 3.95
N LYS A 16 14.02 -2.64 4.73
CA LYS A 16 13.94 -2.59 6.21
C LYS A 16 14.87 -1.50 6.77
N ARG A 17 16.08 -1.36 6.22
CA ARG A 17 17.10 -0.38 6.67
C ARG A 17 16.94 1.03 6.06
N ALA A 18 16.22 1.16 4.94
CA ALA A 18 16.04 2.45 4.27
C ALA A 18 15.27 3.45 5.16
N SER A 19 15.67 4.70 5.12
CA SER A 19 15.01 5.80 5.84
C SER A 19 14.20 6.67 4.87
N PRO A 20 13.06 7.23 5.30
CA PRO A 20 12.28 8.11 4.44
C PRO A 20 13.08 9.31 3.91
N THR A 21 12.84 9.67 2.66
CA THR A 21 13.49 10.82 2.00
C THR A 21 12.83 12.15 2.40
N ARG A 22 13.38 13.28 1.93
CA ARG A 22 12.74 14.61 2.09
C ARG A 22 11.37 14.67 1.42
N THR A 23 11.17 14.00 0.28
CA THR A 23 9.88 13.93 -0.41
C THR A 23 8.80 13.28 0.45
N HIS A 24 9.12 12.18 1.13
CA HIS A 24 8.17 11.52 2.05
C HIS A 24 7.75 12.46 3.19
N ARG A 25 8.71 13.21 3.76
CA ARG A 25 8.42 14.22 4.80
C ARG A 25 7.58 15.37 4.26
N PHE A 26 7.83 15.80 3.02
CA PHE A 26 7.01 16.82 2.36
C PHE A 26 5.56 16.34 2.17
N ILE A 27 5.35 15.10 1.72
CA ILE A 27 4.01 14.51 1.60
C ILE A 27 3.33 14.44 2.98
N LEU A 28 4.06 14.06 4.03
CA LEU A 28 3.58 14.11 5.40
C LEU A 28 3.13 15.53 5.80
N SER A 29 3.91 16.57 5.49
CA SER A 29 3.53 17.95 5.76
C SER A 29 2.25 18.38 5.01
N LEU A 30 2.03 17.88 3.78
CA LEU A 30 0.76 18.09 3.08
C LEU A 30 -0.40 17.40 3.78
N ARG A 31 -0.18 16.22 4.36
CA ARG A 31 -1.17 15.51 5.19
C ARG A 31 -1.51 16.34 6.43
N ASP A 32 -0.51 16.81 7.16
CA ASP A 32 -0.70 17.56 8.42
C ASP A 32 -1.40 18.89 8.19
N ALA A 33 -1.14 19.54 7.06
CA ALA A 33 -1.85 20.73 6.63
C ALA A 33 -3.28 20.46 6.13
N GLY A 34 -3.73 19.19 6.09
CA GLY A 34 -4.99 18.76 5.49
C GLY A 34 -5.12 19.18 4.03
N LYS A 35 -4.05 19.00 3.26
CA LYS A 35 -3.98 19.25 1.81
C LYS A 35 -3.78 17.96 1.01
N LEU A 36 -3.39 16.86 1.66
CA LEU A 36 -3.24 15.56 1.01
C LEU A 36 -4.60 14.86 0.88
N VAL A 37 -5.10 14.72 -0.34
CA VAL A 37 -6.31 13.92 -0.63
C VAL A 37 -5.98 12.42 -0.55
N ARG A 38 -4.94 12.03 -1.29
CA ARG A 38 -4.43 10.66 -1.37
C ARG A 38 -3.03 10.68 -1.97
N ASP A 39 -2.17 9.82 -1.46
CA ASP A 39 -0.89 9.46 -2.07
C ASP A 39 -1.03 8.11 -2.79
N TYR A 40 -0.43 7.98 -3.98
CA TYR A 40 -0.44 6.74 -4.76
C TYR A 40 1.00 6.41 -5.14
N THR A 41 1.56 5.40 -4.49
CA THR A 41 2.96 5.02 -4.68
C THR A 41 3.08 3.77 -5.53
N GLN A 42 4.04 3.79 -6.46
CA GLN A 42 4.47 2.60 -7.20
C GLN A 42 5.53 1.81 -6.43
N ASN A 43 6.10 2.39 -5.38
CA ASN A 43 7.16 1.79 -4.61
C ASN A 43 6.60 0.67 -3.73
N ILE A 44 7.44 -0.32 -3.44
CA ILE A 44 7.12 -1.49 -2.59
C ILE A 44 7.90 -1.45 -1.27
N ASP A 45 8.56 -0.33 -0.99
CA ASP A 45 9.44 -0.12 0.15
C ASP A 45 8.72 0.38 1.41
N CYS A 46 7.50 0.91 1.25
CA CYS A 46 6.63 1.38 2.33
C CYS A 46 7.27 2.48 3.19
N LEU A 47 8.13 3.32 2.59
CA LEU A 47 8.71 4.47 3.30
C LEU A 47 7.64 5.51 3.66
N GLU A 48 6.52 5.53 2.95
CA GLU A 48 5.31 6.31 3.25
C GLU A 48 4.72 5.91 4.61
N GLU A 49 4.70 4.62 4.94
CA GLU A 49 4.25 4.14 6.26
C GLU A 49 5.24 4.51 7.35
N LYS A 50 6.54 4.50 7.05
CA LYS A 50 7.58 4.89 8.02
C LYS A 50 7.50 6.36 8.42
N VAL A 51 6.93 7.24 7.57
CA VAL A 51 6.61 8.62 7.96
C VAL A 51 5.22 8.76 8.60
N GLY A 52 4.46 7.66 8.74
CA GLY A 52 3.17 7.64 9.41
C GLY A 52 1.98 7.94 8.50
N LEU A 53 2.08 7.68 7.19
CA LEU A 53 0.90 7.62 6.32
C LEU A 53 0.21 6.26 6.45
N SER A 54 -1.10 6.28 6.56
CA SER A 54 -1.93 5.09 6.63
C SER A 54 -2.08 4.42 5.25
N THR A 55 -1.77 3.13 5.15
CA THR A 55 -1.95 2.32 3.92
C THR A 55 -3.00 1.22 4.05
N ASP A 56 -3.69 1.17 5.18
CA ASP A 56 -4.68 0.14 5.46
C ASP A 56 -5.99 0.43 4.72
N LEU A 57 -6.25 -0.36 3.68
CA LEU A 57 -7.47 -0.29 2.87
C LEU A 57 -8.75 -0.46 3.70
N ARG A 58 -8.70 -1.17 4.83
CA ARG A 58 -9.86 -1.42 5.70
C ARG A 58 -10.35 -0.15 6.39
N LYS A 59 -9.51 0.89 6.50
CA LYS A 59 -9.92 2.19 7.04
C LYS A 59 -10.85 2.96 6.08
N GLY A 60 -11.06 2.46 4.86
CA GLY A 60 -11.92 3.09 3.88
C GLY A 60 -11.37 4.44 3.41
N PRO A 61 -12.16 5.22 2.64
CA PRO A 61 -11.65 6.42 1.98
C PRO A 61 -11.41 7.62 2.91
N GLY A 62 -11.88 7.55 4.15
CA GLY A 62 -11.90 8.67 5.08
C GLY A 62 -13.02 9.67 4.79
N SER A 63 -13.21 10.62 5.71
CA SER A 63 -14.25 11.64 5.65
C SER A 63 -13.71 13.01 5.22
N LEU A 64 -14.57 13.86 4.67
CA LEU A 64 -14.26 15.25 4.33
C LEU A 64 -13.94 16.11 5.56
N SER A 65 -14.36 15.68 6.75
CA SER A 65 -14.12 16.39 8.01
C SER A 65 -12.63 16.63 8.29
N ARG A 66 -11.74 15.75 7.79
CA ARG A 66 -10.28 15.86 7.96
C ARG A 66 -9.66 17.09 7.27
N PHE A 67 -10.40 17.72 6.35
CA PHE A 67 -9.99 18.93 5.66
C PHE A 67 -10.65 20.20 6.22
N CYS A 68 -11.45 20.09 7.29
CA CYS A 68 -12.13 21.24 7.89
C CYS A 68 -11.14 22.02 8.78
N ARG A 69 -11.06 23.34 8.56
CA ARG A 69 -10.15 24.25 9.28
C ARG A 69 -10.35 24.23 10.80
N LYS A 70 -11.57 23.96 11.28
CA LYS A 70 -11.91 23.85 12.71
C LYS A 70 -11.10 22.75 13.44
N TYR A 71 -10.63 21.73 12.72
CA TYR A 71 -9.80 20.64 13.27
C TYR A 71 -8.29 20.85 13.09
N GLN A 72 -7.88 21.86 12.31
CA GLN A 72 -6.47 22.16 12.04
C GLN A 72 -5.87 23.19 13.02
N SER A 73 -6.71 23.88 13.80
CA SER A 73 -6.32 25.09 14.56
C SER A 73 -6.09 24.89 16.07
N ARG A 74 -6.02 23.65 16.57
CA ARG A 74 -5.89 23.41 18.04
C ARG A 74 -4.47 23.26 18.57
N ASP A 75 -3.43 23.27 17.74
CA ASP A 75 -2.09 22.86 18.19
C ASP A 75 -1.03 23.98 18.33
N VAL A 76 -1.42 25.27 18.35
CA VAL A 76 -0.40 26.35 18.32
C VAL A 76 -0.48 27.40 19.44
N ARG A 77 -1.54 27.49 20.26
CA ARG A 77 -1.54 28.47 21.38
C ARG A 77 -2.35 28.01 22.60
N GLY A 78 -1.66 27.81 23.72
CA GLY A 78 -2.23 27.99 25.07
C GLY A 78 -2.10 26.80 26.04
N HIS A 79 -1.24 26.96 27.04
CA HIS A 79 -1.24 26.20 28.30
C HIS A 79 -2.54 26.45 29.10
N HIS A 80 -3.32 25.40 29.41
CA HIS A 80 -3.84 25.07 30.75
C HIS A 80 -4.58 23.71 30.74
N ARG A 81 -4.34 22.92 31.79
CA ARG A 81 -4.73 21.52 32.03
C ARG A 81 -6.26 21.32 32.11
N VAL A 82 -6.79 20.26 31.49
CA VAL A 82 -7.28 18.97 32.08
C VAL A 82 -7.91 18.14 30.93
N ASP A 83 -7.27 17.01 30.64
CA ASP A 83 -7.73 15.75 30.05
C ASP A 83 -9.08 15.69 29.29
N TYR A 84 -9.08 16.10 28.03
CA TYR A 84 -9.85 15.41 26.98
C TYR A 84 -9.28 15.79 25.60
N GLU A 85 -8.29 15.02 25.12
CA GLU A 85 -7.83 15.12 23.73
C GLU A 85 -8.99 14.74 22.79
N PRO A 86 -9.46 15.62 21.90
CA PRO A 86 -10.14 15.15 20.71
C PRO A 86 -9.03 14.77 19.75
N ARG A 87 -8.42 13.59 19.95
CA ARG A 87 -7.74 12.90 18.86
C ARG A 87 -8.76 12.88 17.73
N LEU A 88 -8.46 13.53 16.60
CA LEU A 88 -9.16 13.25 15.35
C LEU A 88 -9.28 11.73 15.28
N GLN A 89 -10.48 11.18 15.49
CA GLN A 89 -10.64 9.73 15.56
C GLN A 89 -9.97 9.17 14.31
N GLU A 90 -8.95 8.33 14.49
CA GLU A 90 -8.11 7.83 13.39
C GLU A 90 -8.95 7.20 12.26
N THR A 91 -10.17 6.79 12.61
CA THR A 91 -11.24 6.30 11.73
C THR A 91 -11.65 7.30 10.65
N ASN A 92 -11.62 8.61 10.90
CA ASN A 92 -12.06 9.63 9.94
C ASN A 92 -11.02 9.95 8.86
N ARG A 93 -9.75 9.56 9.04
CA ARG A 93 -8.70 9.84 8.05
C ARG A 93 -8.74 8.89 6.87
N GLY A 94 -9.08 7.63 7.13
CA GLY A 94 -9.08 6.58 6.12
C GLY A 94 -7.68 6.12 5.70
N ILE A 95 -7.60 5.53 4.52
CA ILE A 95 -6.33 5.29 3.82
C ILE A 95 -5.80 6.60 3.24
N GLU A 96 -4.51 6.86 3.45
CA GLU A 96 -3.80 8.06 3.03
C GLU A 96 -2.83 7.76 1.88
N CYS A 97 -2.23 6.56 1.84
CA CYS A 97 -1.33 6.11 0.78
C CYS A 97 -1.79 4.76 0.20
N VAL A 98 -1.93 4.67 -1.12
CA VAL A 98 -2.29 3.44 -1.84
C VAL A 98 -1.03 2.85 -2.48
N LEU A 99 -0.70 1.62 -2.08
CA LEU A 99 0.42 0.86 -2.63
C LEU A 99 0.00 0.18 -3.94
N LEU A 100 0.22 0.84 -5.08
CA LEU A 100 -0.24 0.38 -6.39
C LEU A 100 0.34 -0.98 -6.80
N HIS A 101 1.52 -1.32 -6.29
CA HIS A 101 2.23 -2.56 -6.58
C HIS A 101 2.40 -3.47 -5.37
N GLY A 102 1.63 -3.25 -4.29
CA GLY A 102 1.75 -4.03 -3.05
C GLY A 102 2.98 -3.66 -2.22
N SER A 103 3.47 -4.61 -1.41
CA SER A 103 4.60 -4.37 -0.50
C SER A 103 5.44 -5.61 -0.22
N LEU A 104 6.66 -5.40 0.24
CA LEU A 104 7.51 -6.48 0.75
C LEU A 104 7.21 -6.89 2.20
N ARG A 105 6.08 -6.47 2.79
CA ARG A 105 5.73 -6.78 4.19
C ARG A 105 5.42 -8.25 4.43
N ARG A 106 4.75 -8.90 3.48
CA ARG A 106 4.26 -10.27 3.62
C ARG A 106 4.56 -11.08 2.36
N LEU A 107 4.45 -12.38 2.52
CA LEU A 107 4.37 -13.32 1.41
C LEU A 107 2.88 -13.60 1.12
N ARG A 108 2.53 -13.87 -0.13
CA ARG A 108 1.21 -14.29 -0.59
C ARG A 108 1.31 -15.60 -1.37
N CYS A 109 0.41 -16.53 -1.10
CA CYS A 109 0.27 -17.74 -1.89
C CYS A 109 -0.31 -17.44 -3.28
N SER A 110 0.30 -17.99 -4.33
CA SER A 110 -0.22 -17.81 -5.70
C SER A 110 -1.41 -18.69 -6.06
N ASN A 111 -1.94 -19.48 -5.12
CA ASN A 111 -3.07 -20.39 -5.35
C ASN A 111 -4.26 -20.01 -4.46
N CYS A 112 -4.09 -20.01 -3.14
CA CYS A 112 -5.17 -19.67 -2.19
C CYS A 112 -5.13 -18.22 -1.67
N PHE A 113 -4.14 -17.41 -2.09
CA PHE A 113 -3.99 -16.01 -1.70
C PHE A 113 -3.81 -15.72 -0.20
N ILE A 114 -3.65 -16.74 0.65
CA ILE A 114 -3.30 -16.54 2.05
C ILE A 114 -1.98 -15.77 2.16
N THR A 115 -1.88 -14.91 3.17
CA THR A 115 -0.68 -14.13 3.46
C THR A 115 0.07 -14.72 4.64
N CYS A 116 1.39 -14.76 4.54
CA CYS A 116 2.29 -15.36 5.51
C CYS A 116 3.38 -14.37 5.92
N CYS A 117 3.86 -14.46 7.16
CA CYS A 117 5.00 -13.66 7.61
C CYS A 117 6.31 -14.19 6.98
N TRP A 118 7.26 -13.28 6.71
CA TRP A 118 8.61 -13.64 6.26
C TRP A 118 9.44 -14.29 7.37
N ASP A 119 9.25 -13.81 8.60
CA ASP A 119 10.15 -14.06 9.72
C ASP A 119 9.78 -15.35 10.49
N GLU A 120 8.83 -16.14 9.98
CA GLU A 120 8.39 -17.43 10.53
C GLU A 120 8.96 -18.61 9.75
N CYS A 121 9.11 -19.77 10.41
CA CYS A 121 9.46 -21.07 9.79
C CYS A 121 10.74 -21.06 8.92
N GLY A 122 11.66 -20.12 9.18
CA GLY A 122 12.89 -19.93 8.42
C GLY A 122 12.65 -19.50 6.96
N ARG A 123 11.48 -18.95 6.62
CA ARG A 123 11.10 -18.58 5.24
C ARG A 123 12.06 -17.54 4.65
N GLU A 124 12.48 -16.54 5.43
CA GLU A 124 13.43 -15.52 4.98
C GLU A 124 14.78 -16.16 4.59
N ALA A 125 15.36 -17.03 5.44
CA ALA A 125 16.63 -17.70 5.14
C ALA A 125 16.54 -18.60 3.89
N LYS A 126 15.46 -19.38 3.77
CA LYS A 126 15.21 -20.26 2.62
C LYS A 126 15.07 -19.48 1.32
N THR A 127 14.31 -18.38 1.33
CA THR A 127 14.16 -17.52 0.14
C THR A 127 15.45 -16.79 -0.21
N LEU A 128 16.25 -16.38 0.79
CA LEU A 128 17.57 -15.80 0.57
C LEU A 128 18.52 -16.78 -0.15
N ALA A 129 18.44 -18.08 0.20
CA ALA A 129 19.12 -19.18 -0.49
C ALA A 129 18.52 -19.51 -1.88
N GLY A 130 17.50 -18.78 -2.33
CA GLY A 130 16.85 -18.98 -3.62
C GLY A 130 15.80 -20.09 -3.64
N GLN A 131 15.41 -20.63 -2.47
CA GLN A 131 14.43 -21.70 -2.38
C GLN A 131 13.01 -21.18 -2.59
N GLU A 132 12.22 -21.90 -3.39
CA GLU A 132 10.79 -21.65 -3.50
C GLU A 132 10.05 -22.24 -2.29
N LEU A 133 9.10 -21.50 -1.74
CA LEU A 133 8.39 -21.90 -0.53
C LEU A 133 7.00 -22.45 -0.84
N PRO A 134 6.64 -23.66 -0.37
CA PRO A 134 5.26 -24.14 -0.45
C PRO A 134 4.36 -23.35 0.50
N CYS A 135 3.12 -23.16 0.11
CA CYS A 135 2.11 -22.52 0.94
C CYS A 135 1.65 -23.47 2.07
N PRO A 136 1.76 -23.09 3.35
CA PRO A 136 1.31 -23.93 4.47
C PRO A 136 -0.19 -24.22 4.37
N GLY A 137 -1.03 -23.21 4.12
CA GLY A 137 -2.47 -23.43 4.01
C GLY A 137 -2.89 -24.34 2.84
N CYS A 138 -2.14 -24.35 1.72
CA CYS A 138 -2.42 -25.33 0.65
C CYS A 138 -1.93 -26.73 1.02
N ALA A 139 -0.81 -26.83 1.74
CA ALA A 139 -0.26 -28.10 2.18
C ALA A 139 -1.21 -28.78 3.18
N GLU A 140 -1.70 -28.04 4.17
CA GLU A 140 -2.67 -28.52 5.17
C GLU A 140 -3.96 -29.04 4.51
N ILE A 141 -4.53 -28.29 3.55
CA ILE A 141 -5.71 -28.73 2.80
C ILE A 141 -5.42 -30.01 2.00
N SER A 142 -4.25 -30.09 1.35
CA SER A 142 -3.89 -31.26 0.57
C SER A 142 -3.70 -32.49 1.46
N GLU A 143 -3.05 -32.33 2.61
CA GLU A 143 -2.81 -33.38 3.59
C GLU A 143 -4.11 -33.91 4.17
N ALA A 144 -5.01 -33.02 4.62
CA ALA A 144 -6.33 -33.40 5.14
C ALA A 144 -7.16 -34.19 4.11
N ARG A 145 -7.06 -33.83 2.83
CA ARG A 145 -7.72 -34.56 1.75
C ARG A 145 -7.14 -35.95 1.55
N THR A 146 -5.82 -36.07 1.54
CA THR A 146 -5.13 -37.36 1.39
C THR A 146 -5.39 -38.28 2.58
N ALA A 147 -5.40 -37.74 3.80
CA ALA A 147 -5.78 -38.48 5.01
C ALA A 147 -7.24 -39.01 4.95
N ALA A 148 -8.13 -38.30 4.25
CA ALA A 148 -9.51 -38.73 3.98
C ALA A 148 -9.67 -39.64 2.74
N GLY A 149 -8.58 -40.18 2.18
CA GLY A 149 -8.60 -41.06 0.99
C GLY A 149 -8.91 -40.33 -0.32
N LYS A 150 -8.94 -38.99 -0.34
CA LYS A 150 -9.18 -38.18 -1.54
C LYS A 150 -7.86 -37.85 -2.23
N ARG A 151 -7.95 -37.54 -3.53
CA ARG A 151 -6.80 -37.04 -4.30
C ARG A 151 -6.24 -35.74 -3.72
N ALA A 152 -4.91 -35.67 -3.64
CA ALA A 152 -4.15 -34.48 -3.25
C ALA A 152 -4.47 -33.29 -4.17
N THR A 153 -4.32 -32.07 -3.64
CA THR A 153 -4.56 -30.82 -4.38
C THR A 153 -3.27 -30.06 -4.61
N ALA A 154 -3.26 -29.19 -5.62
CA ALA A 154 -2.08 -28.39 -5.94
C ALA A 154 -1.67 -27.49 -4.75
N ILE A 155 -0.40 -27.61 -4.35
CA ILE A 155 0.20 -26.76 -3.32
C ILE A 155 0.72 -25.48 -4.00
N GLY A 156 0.16 -24.33 -3.61
CA GLY A 156 0.60 -23.04 -4.10
C GLY A 156 2.00 -22.67 -3.62
N LYS A 157 2.64 -21.72 -4.30
CA LYS A 157 3.96 -21.19 -3.92
C LYS A 157 3.79 -19.82 -3.26
N LEU A 158 4.52 -19.58 -2.18
CA LEU A 158 4.60 -18.26 -1.56
C LEU A 158 5.50 -17.35 -2.40
N ARG A 159 5.04 -16.13 -2.65
CA ARG A 159 5.77 -15.05 -3.32
C ARG A 159 5.63 -13.77 -2.51
N PRO A 160 6.50 -12.78 -2.66
CA PRO A 160 6.26 -11.45 -2.07
C PRO A 160 4.90 -10.91 -2.46
N ASP A 161 4.23 -10.19 -1.55
CA ASP A 161 2.91 -9.60 -1.79
C ASP A 161 2.99 -8.33 -2.64
N ILE A 162 3.52 -8.49 -3.85
CA ILE A 162 3.74 -7.44 -4.84
C ILE A 162 3.14 -7.81 -6.19
N VAL A 163 2.75 -6.80 -6.96
CA VAL A 163 2.27 -6.96 -8.33
C VAL A 163 3.48 -7.16 -9.25
N LEU A 164 3.58 -8.34 -9.87
CA LEU A 164 4.63 -8.65 -10.85
C LEU A 164 4.12 -8.38 -12.27
N TYR A 165 4.97 -7.74 -13.10
CA TYR A 165 4.65 -7.34 -14.48
C TYR A 165 4.12 -8.47 -15.39
N SER A 166 4.40 -9.74 -15.07
CA SER A 166 4.09 -10.90 -15.90
C SER A 166 2.79 -11.63 -15.54
N LYS A 167 2.01 -11.16 -14.55
CA LYS A 167 0.74 -11.80 -14.18
C LYS A 167 -0.38 -10.78 -14.08
N GLN A 168 -1.50 -11.07 -14.74
CA GLN A 168 -2.76 -10.41 -14.45
C GLN A 168 -3.09 -10.67 -12.97
N ASP A 169 -2.99 -9.62 -12.16
CA ASP A 169 -3.45 -9.67 -10.78
C ASP A 169 -4.99 -9.76 -10.79
N PRO A 170 -5.62 -10.75 -10.13
CA PRO A 170 -7.07 -10.77 -9.96
C PRO A 170 -7.63 -9.47 -9.34
N TRP A 171 -6.80 -8.74 -8.58
CA TRP A 171 -7.11 -7.43 -7.99
C TRP A 171 -6.71 -6.25 -8.88
N ALA A 172 -6.21 -6.49 -10.11
CA ALA A 172 -5.87 -5.44 -11.06
C ALA A 172 -7.08 -4.57 -11.44
N GLY A 173 -8.30 -5.13 -11.36
CA GLY A 173 -9.55 -4.38 -11.50
C GLY A 173 -9.97 -3.61 -10.23
N SER A 174 -9.44 -3.98 -9.06
CA SER A 174 -9.81 -3.43 -7.75
C SER A 174 -8.84 -2.39 -7.19
N ILE A 175 -7.67 -2.16 -7.82
CA ILE A 175 -6.86 -0.94 -7.57
C ILE A 175 -7.57 0.31 -8.11
N SER A 176 -8.80 0.19 -8.62
CA SER A 176 -9.81 1.22 -8.40
C SER A 176 -10.23 1.21 -6.92
N VAL A 177 -9.30 1.48 -6.01
CA VAL A 177 -9.64 2.11 -4.73
C VAL A 177 -9.96 3.54 -5.10
N THR A 178 -11.09 3.70 -5.79
CA THR A 178 -11.56 4.95 -6.34
C THR A 178 -11.67 5.85 -5.13
N THR A 179 -10.75 6.82 -5.03
CA THR A 179 -10.96 7.98 -4.17
C THR A 179 -12.41 8.42 -4.46
N PRO A 180 -13.31 8.43 -3.47
CA PRO A 180 -14.71 8.69 -3.77
C PRO A 180 -14.86 10.03 -4.49
N LEU A 181 -15.88 10.15 -5.33
CA LEU A 181 -16.09 11.36 -6.13
C LEU A 181 -16.07 12.65 -5.29
N HIS A 182 -16.61 12.61 -4.06
CA HIS A 182 -16.61 13.74 -3.14
C HIS A 182 -15.19 14.17 -2.69
N LEU A 183 -14.23 13.24 -2.65
CA LEU A 183 -12.82 13.57 -2.42
C LEU A 183 -12.17 14.12 -3.68
N PHE A 184 -12.54 13.61 -4.86
CA PHE A 184 -12.06 14.13 -6.15
C PHE A 184 -12.54 15.54 -6.44
N GLN A 185 -13.73 15.95 -5.99
CA GLN A 185 -14.24 17.32 -6.14
C GLN A 185 -13.40 18.40 -5.44
N ARG A 186 -12.44 18.00 -4.61
CA ARG A 186 -11.52 18.91 -3.92
C ARG A 186 -10.10 18.88 -4.48
N LEU A 187 -9.86 18.12 -5.54
CA LEU A 187 -8.51 17.90 -6.05
C LEU A 187 -8.11 19.02 -7.01
N ASP A 188 -7.46 20.05 -6.48
CA ASP A 188 -7.02 21.19 -7.28
C ASP A 188 -5.64 20.95 -7.93
N ILE A 189 -4.85 20.01 -7.37
CA ILE A 189 -3.48 19.73 -7.79
C ILE A 189 -3.25 18.21 -7.84
N LEU A 190 -2.75 17.71 -8.98
CA LEU A 190 -2.12 16.40 -9.09
C LEU A 190 -0.61 16.60 -9.22
N LEU A 191 0.11 16.12 -8.22
CA LEU A 191 1.56 16.14 -8.21
C LEU A 191 2.09 14.74 -8.56
N ILE A 192 2.88 14.64 -9.61
CA ILE A 192 3.52 13.39 -10.05
C ILE A 192 5.02 13.60 -9.84
N THR A 193 5.68 12.73 -9.08
CA THR A 193 7.12 12.86 -8.80
C THR A 193 7.81 11.52 -8.87
N GLY A 194 9.09 11.53 -9.24
CA GLY A 194 9.96 10.35 -9.12
C GLY A 194 9.52 9.13 -9.94
N THR A 195 8.82 9.33 -11.06
CA THR A 195 8.35 8.25 -11.92
C THR A 195 8.52 8.59 -13.40
N SER A 196 9.06 7.64 -14.18
CA SER A 196 9.08 7.71 -15.65
C SER A 196 7.71 7.42 -16.27
N LEU A 197 6.74 7.02 -15.45
CA LEU A 197 5.41 6.54 -15.85
C LEU A 197 5.49 5.41 -16.88
N ALA A 198 6.52 4.57 -16.91
CA ALA A 198 6.66 3.54 -17.94
C ALA A 198 5.50 2.51 -17.94
N THR A 199 4.95 2.19 -16.77
CA THR A 199 3.89 1.19 -16.60
C THR A 199 2.54 1.64 -17.16
N HIS A 200 1.98 0.89 -18.12
CA HIS A 200 0.71 1.21 -18.79
C HIS A 200 -0.45 1.52 -17.81
N ARG A 201 -0.61 0.72 -16.76
CA ARG A 201 -1.68 0.89 -15.77
C ARG A 201 -1.59 2.24 -15.05
N VAL A 202 -0.39 2.65 -14.66
CA VAL A 202 -0.16 3.91 -13.95
C VAL A 202 -0.33 5.09 -14.91
N LYS A 203 0.08 4.96 -16.18
CA LYS A 203 -0.25 5.97 -17.22
C LYS A 203 -1.74 6.21 -17.33
N HIS A 204 -2.54 5.15 -17.35
CA HIS A 204 -4.00 5.26 -17.41
C HIS A 204 -4.59 5.93 -16.16
N LEU A 205 -4.15 5.52 -14.97
CA LEU A 205 -4.57 6.13 -13.71
C LEU A 205 -4.30 7.64 -13.69
N VAL A 206 -3.08 8.03 -14.06
CA VAL A 206 -2.69 9.45 -14.14
C VAL A 206 -3.52 10.20 -15.18
N LYS A 207 -3.76 9.62 -16.37
CA LYS A 207 -4.61 10.22 -17.40
C LYS A 207 -6.04 10.43 -16.90
N ASP A 208 -6.60 9.48 -16.18
CA ASP A 208 -7.96 9.57 -15.66
C ASP A 208 -8.07 10.63 -14.55
N PHE A 209 -7.06 10.73 -13.66
CA PHE A 209 -7.00 11.82 -12.68
C PHE A 209 -6.83 13.18 -13.34
N ALA A 210 -5.94 13.30 -14.32
CA ALA A 210 -5.73 14.55 -15.05
C ALA A 210 -7.01 15.03 -15.74
N LYS A 211 -7.78 14.13 -16.38
CA LYS A 211 -9.09 14.46 -16.97
C LYS A 211 -10.06 15.02 -15.93
N ILE A 212 -10.11 14.43 -14.73
CA ILE A 212 -11.00 14.87 -13.65
C ILE A 212 -10.59 16.26 -13.16
N ILE A 213 -9.30 16.47 -12.92
CA ILE A 213 -8.76 17.73 -12.37
C ILE A 213 -8.91 18.88 -13.37
N HIS A 214 -8.64 18.64 -14.65
CA HIS A 214 -8.81 19.68 -15.68
C HIS A 214 -10.28 20.10 -15.83
N LYS A 215 -11.24 19.18 -15.63
CA LYS A 215 -12.68 19.53 -15.59
C LYS A 215 -13.04 20.46 -14.41
N GLN A 216 -12.20 20.51 -13.38
CA GLN A 216 -12.36 21.35 -12.19
C GLN A 216 -11.42 22.57 -12.20
N ALA A 217 -10.79 22.88 -13.34
CA ALA A 217 -9.78 23.93 -13.48
C ALA A 217 -8.54 23.78 -12.57
N GLY A 218 -8.29 22.58 -12.03
CA GLY A 218 -7.07 22.26 -11.31
C GLY A 218 -5.88 22.01 -12.24
N LYS A 219 -4.70 21.79 -11.67
CA LYS A 219 -3.44 21.61 -12.41
C LYS A 219 -2.78 20.27 -12.16
N ALA A 220 -2.26 19.65 -13.21
CA ALA A 220 -1.33 18.54 -13.11
C ALA A 220 0.11 19.04 -13.23
N VAL A 221 0.97 18.65 -12.30
CA VAL A 221 2.40 18.98 -12.24
C VAL A 221 3.19 17.68 -12.28
N LEU A 222 4.16 17.60 -13.19
CA LEU A 222 5.09 16.49 -13.38
C LEU A 222 6.51 16.93 -13.02
#